data_AF-A0A1V5J642-F1
#
_entry.id   AF-A0A1V5J642-F1
#
_cell.length_a   1.000
_cell.length_b   1.000
_cell.length_c   1.000
_cell.angle_alpha   90.00
_cell.angle_beta   90.00
_cell.angle_gamma   90.00
#
_symmetry.space_group_name_H-M   'P 1'
#
loop_
_entity.id
_entity.type
_entity.pdbx_description
1 polymer ?
#
loop_
_entity_poly.entity_id
_entity_poly.type
_entity_poly.pdbx_seq_one_letter_code
_entity_poly.pdbx_strand_id
1 'polypeptide(L)'
;MKILFLLITISASGIFNMAAKWIAGRHRPKNLFNHGLYGFDFFETIYESTSFPSDHAMTVFSLATAISILYPRAGIIVFPAAIAIAASRVILNSHFVGDIIASAVFGVICALAVKYYFDRFKIDLLN
;
A
#
# COMPACT_ATOMS: atom_id res chain seq x y z
N MET A 1 -13.78 -2.10 18.88
CA MET A 1 -12.63 -1.28 18.40
C MET A 1 -11.87 -1.86 17.20
N LYS A 2 -11.86 -3.19 17.01
CA LYS A 2 -11.19 -3.87 15.88
C LYS A 2 -11.56 -3.33 14.48
N ILE A 3 -12.86 -3.15 14.20
CA ILE A 3 -13.32 -2.63 12.91
C ILE A 3 -12.83 -1.20 12.68
N LEU A 4 -12.90 -0.35 13.71
CA LEU A 4 -12.41 1.02 13.64
C LEU A 4 -10.91 1.07 13.31
N PHE A 5 -10.11 0.22 13.96
CA PHE A 5 -8.68 0.09 13.67
C PHE A 5 -8.40 -0.29 12.20
N LEU A 6 -9.16 -1.24 11.66
CA LEU A 6 -9.05 -1.65 10.25
C LEU A 6 -9.41 -0.49 9.30
N LEU A 7 -10.54 0.18 9.55
CA LEU A 7 -10.99 1.31 8.73
C LEU A 7 -10.00 2.48 8.75
N ILE A 8 -9.48 2.82 9.93
CA ILE A 8 -8.47 3.88 10.07
C ILE A 8 -7.17 3.48 9.37
N THR A 9 -6.73 2.23 9.50
CA THR A 9 -5.51 1.75 8.83
C THR A 9 -5.61 1.85 7.31
N ILE A 10 -6.71 1.36 6.73
CA ILE A 10 -6.93 1.41 5.28
C ILE A 10 -7.00 2.88 4.83
N SER A 11 -7.79 3.70 5.52
CA SER A 11 -7.96 5.12 5.16
C SER A 11 -6.66 5.90 5.26
N ALA A 12 -5.89 5.72 6.34
CA ALA A 12 -4.59 6.37 6.52
C ALA A 12 -3.60 5.97 5.42
N SER A 13 -3.52 4.67 5.10
CA SER A 13 -2.65 4.19 4.01
C SER A 13 -3.10 4.71 2.63
N GLY A 14 -4.40 4.80 2.38
CA GLY A 14 -4.95 5.35 1.14
C GLY A 14 -4.67 6.84 0.96
N ILE A 15 -4.81 7.64 2.04
CA ILE A 15 -4.48 9.07 2.03
C ILE A 15 -2.98 9.27 1.80
N PHE A 16 -2.14 8.51 2.50
CA PHE A 16 -0.69 8.56 2.32
C PHE A 16 -0.29 8.21 0.88
N ASN A 17 -0.88 7.15 0.33
CA ASN A 17 -0.64 6.72 -1.04
C ASN A 17 -1.02 7.79 -2.07
N MET A 18 -2.18 8.43 -1.91
CA MET A 18 -2.62 9.50 -2.80
C MET A 18 -1.62 10.67 -2.80
N ALA A 19 -1.20 11.11 -1.61
CA ALA A 19 -0.21 12.17 -1.47
C ALA A 19 1.13 11.77 -2.13
N ALA A 20 1.60 10.55 -1.89
CA ALA A 20 2.85 10.05 -2.48
C ALA A 20 2.80 9.97 -4.01
N LYS A 21 1.64 9.60 -4.59
CA LYS A 21 1.47 9.56 -6.06
C LYS A 21 1.62 10.92 -6.70
N TRP A 22 0.91 11.91 -6.17
CA TRP A 22 0.96 13.28 -6.72
C TRP A 22 2.34 13.89 -6.60
N ILE A 23 3.13 13.50 -5.61
CA ILE A 23 4.52 13.97 -5.51
C ILE A 23 5.40 13.25 -6.53
N ALA A 24 5.31 11.92 -6.63
CA ALA A 24 6.26 11.11 -7.37
C ALA A 24 6.12 11.23 -8.90
N GLY A 25 4.90 11.18 -9.44
CA GLY A 25 4.70 11.31 -10.89
C GLY A 25 5.43 10.24 -11.73
N ARG A 26 5.51 8.99 -11.25
CA ARG A 26 6.23 7.91 -11.93
C ARG A 26 5.45 7.33 -13.11
N HIS A 27 6.10 7.24 -14.27
CA HIS A 27 5.58 6.55 -15.45
C HIS A 27 5.31 5.05 -15.22
N ARG A 28 4.23 4.54 -15.82
CA ARG A 28 3.91 3.09 -15.81
C ARG A 28 4.83 2.27 -16.70
N PRO A 29 5.02 0.97 -16.41
CA PRO A 29 5.79 0.07 -17.29
C PRO A 29 5.30 0.04 -18.75
N LYS A 30 4.00 0.19 -18.98
CA LYS A 30 3.44 0.28 -20.35
C LYS A 30 4.00 1.44 -21.16
N ASN A 31 4.29 2.58 -20.53
CA ASN A 31 4.86 3.75 -21.23
C ASN A 31 6.32 3.54 -21.61
N LEU A 32 7.06 2.76 -20.82
CA LEU A 32 8.39 2.31 -21.18
C LEU A 32 8.34 1.41 -22.43
N PHE A 33 7.45 0.42 -22.46
CA PHE A 33 7.38 -0.52 -23.57
C PHE A 33 6.82 0.09 -24.87
N ASN A 34 5.83 1.00 -24.75
CA ASN A 34 5.14 1.55 -25.91
C ASN A 34 5.78 2.83 -26.46
N HIS A 35 6.32 3.67 -25.57
CA HIS A 35 6.78 5.03 -25.91
C HIS A 35 8.25 5.29 -25.51
N GLY A 36 8.92 4.32 -24.88
CA GLY A 36 10.30 4.49 -24.39
C GLY A 36 10.42 5.42 -23.17
N LEU A 37 9.31 5.78 -22.54
CA LEU A 37 9.28 6.73 -21.42
C LEU A 37 9.51 6.02 -20.08
N TYR A 38 10.61 6.36 -19.42
CA TYR A 38 10.98 5.88 -18.09
C TYR A 38 11.36 7.04 -17.18
N GLY A 39 10.96 6.96 -15.92
CA GLY A 39 11.38 7.93 -14.90
C GLY A 39 10.20 8.55 -14.16
N PHE A 40 10.47 9.70 -13.56
CA PHE A 40 9.57 10.45 -12.70
C PHE A 40 9.39 11.85 -13.27
N ASP A 41 8.14 12.25 -13.46
CA ASP A 41 7.75 13.62 -13.77
C ASP A 41 7.03 14.17 -12.53
N PHE A 42 7.81 14.72 -11.59
CA PHE A 42 7.26 15.16 -10.31
C PHE A 42 6.07 16.11 -10.48
N PHE A 43 5.06 15.96 -9.62
CA PHE A 43 3.80 16.72 -9.66
C PHE A 43 2.89 16.43 -10.85
N GLU A 44 3.22 15.43 -11.68
CA GLU A 44 2.32 14.93 -12.70
C GLU A 44 1.22 14.06 -12.10
N THR A 45 -0.01 14.25 -12.58
CA THR A 45 -1.22 13.63 -11.98
C THR A 45 -1.99 12.76 -12.97
N ILE A 46 -1.59 12.73 -14.25
CA ILE A 46 -2.21 11.82 -15.20
C ILE A 46 -2.02 10.36 -14.75
N TYR A 47 -3.04 9.55 -14.99
CA TYR A 47 -3.07 8.14 -14.60
C TYR A 47 -1.85 7.36 -15.10
N GLU A 48 -1.37 7.69 -16.28
CA GLU A 48 -0.22 7.07 -16.95
C GLU A 48 1.14 7.38 -16.29
N SER A 49 1.21 8.46 -15.52
CA SER A 49 2.39 8.89 -14.76
C SER A 49 2.19 8.80 -13.25
N THR A 50 1.28 7.95 -12.77
CA THR A 50 1.06 7.72 -11.34
C THR A 50 1.20 6.25 -10.95
N SER A 51 2.26 5.59 -11.42
CA SER A 51 2.57 4.18 -11.11
C SER A 51 3.08 3.99 -9.67
N PHE A 52 3.81 4.96 -9.12
CA PHE A 52 4.35 4.90 -7.77
C PHE A 52 3.57 5.80 -6.81
N PRO A 53 3.22 5.31 -5.61
CA PRO A 53 3.23 3.92 -5.19
C PRO A 53 2.05 3.12 -5.82
N SER A 54 2.03 1.81 -5.65
CA SER A 54 0.88 0.98 -6.02
C SER A 54 -0.22 1.00 -4.96
N ASP A 55 -1.45 1.36 -5.35
CA ASP A 55 -2.64 1.39 -4.49
C ASP A 55 -3.00 0.00 -3.96
N HIS A 56 -2.98 -1.00 -4.84
CA HIS A 56 -3.36 -2.37 -4.50
C HIS A 56 -2.39 -2.93 -3.48
N ALA A 57 -1.09 -2.83 -3.75
CA ALA A 57 -0.06 -3.31 -2.83
C ALA A 57 -0.16 -2.61 -1.47
N MET A 58 -0.29 -1.28 -1.45
CA MET A 58 -0.33 -0.57 -0.16
C MET A 58 -1.55 -0.97 0.67
N THR A 59 -2.70 -1.11 0.03
CA THR A 59 -3.94 -1.53 0.69
C THR A 59 -3.85 -2.95 1.24
N VAL A 60 -3.37 -3.91 0.45
CA VAL A 60 -3.34 -5.32 0.90
C VAL A 60 -2.28 -5.56 1.96
N PHE A 61 -1.14 -4.88 1.91
CA PHE A 61 -0.09 -5.01 2.93
C PHE A 61 -0.44 -4.27 4.23
N SER A 62 -1.10 -3.09 4.16
CA SER A 62 -1.61 -2.42 5.36
C SER A 62 -2.70 -3.25 6.04
N LEU A 63 -3.62 -3.81 5.24
CA LEU A 63 -4.68 -4.69 5.73
C LEU A 63 -4.14 -6.00 6.30
N ALA A 64 -3.23 -6.67 5.59
CA ALA A 64 -2.61 -7.91 6.07
C ALA A 64 -1.89 -7.71 7.41
N THR A 65 -1.20 -6.57 7.55
CA THR A 65 -0.53 -6.20 8.80
C THR A 65 -1.54 -5.95 9.92
N ALA A 66 -2.58 -5.16 9.67
CA ALA A 66 -3.63 -4.87 10.65
C ALA A 66 -4.37 -6.14 11.10
N ILE A 67 -4.72 -7.02 10.16
CA ILE A 67 -5.33 -8.32 10.48
C ILE A 67 -4.37 -9.17 11.31
N SER A 68 -3.08 -9.20 10.98
CA SER A 68 -2.09 -9.97 11.74
C SER A 68 -1.87 -9.43 13.15
N ILE A 69 -2.02 -8.13 13.37
CA ILE A 69 -2.00 -7.53 14.72
C ILE A 69 -3.20 -8.01 15.55
N LEU A 70 -4.40 -8.04 14.95
CA LEU A 70 -5.62 -8.45 15.63
C LEU A 70 -5.71 -9.98 15.81
N TYR A 71 -5.21 -10.73 14.84
CA TYR A 71 -5.30 -12.18 14.74
C TYR A 71 -3.95 -12.75 14.24
N PRO A 72 -2.95 -12.94 15.12
CA PRO A 72 -1.59 -13.32 14.72
C PRO A 72 -1.50 -14.56 13.82
N ARG A 73 -2.35 -15.56 14.04
CA ARG A 73 -2.40 -16.79 13.23
C ARG A 73 -2.89 -16.56 11.81
N ALA A 74 -3.73 -15.53 11.58
CA ALA A 74 -4.25 -15.21 10.26
C ALA A 74 -3.15 -14.68 9.32
N GLY A 75 -2.03 -14.18 9.85
CA GLY A 75 -0.87 -13.70 9.09
C GLY A 75 -0.35 -14.71 8.06
N ILE A 76 -0.36 -15.99 8.41
CA ILE A 76 0.06 -17.10 7.54
C ILE A 76 -0.77 -17.16 6.25
N ILE A 77 -2.01 -16.68 6.27
CA ILE A 77 -2.93 -16.70 5.13
C ILE A 77 -2.95 -15.34 4.42
N VAL A 78 -3.05 -14.25 5.18
CA VAL A 78 -3.26 -12.91 4.58
C VAL A 78 -2.02 -12.35 3.89
N PHE A 79 -0.81 -12.66 4.36
CA PHE A 79 0.42 -12.20 3.69
C PHE A 79 0.65 -12.90 2.34
N PRO A 80 0.50 -14.23 2.20
CA PRO A 80 0.53 -14.87 0.88
C PRO A 80 -0.54 -14.34 -0.07
N ALA A 81 -1.75 -14.07 0.41
CA ALA A 81 -2.79 -13.44 -0.41
C ALA A 81 -2.39 -12.02 -0.86
N ALA A 82 -1.83 -11.21 0.04
CA ALA A 82 -1.32 -9.88 -0.28
C ALA A 82 -0.19 -9.95 -1.33
N ILE A 83 0.73 -10.91 -1.21
CA ILE A 83 1.80 -11.15 -2.18
C ILE A 83 1.23 -11.54 -3.54
N ALA A 84 0.24 -12.44 -3.59
CA ALA A 84 -0.40 -12.86 -4.85
C ALA A 84 -1.08 -11.67 -5.55
N ILE A 85 -1.82 -10.84 -4.81
CA ILE A 85 -2.45 -9.63 -5.34
C ILE A 85 -1.38 -8.65 -5.83
N ALA A 86 -0.31 -8.44 -5.07
CA ALA A 86 0.79 -7.55 -5.44
C ALA A 86 1.56 -8.04 -6.68
N ALA A 87 1.81 -9.35 -6.79
CA ALA A 87 2.46 -9.97 -7.95
C ALA A 87 1.62 -9.79 -9.23
N SER A 88 0.29 -9.88 -9.14
CA SER A 88 -0.60 -9.64 -10.28
C SER A 88 -0.37 -8.27 -10.93
N ARG A 89 0.01 -7.26 -10.13
CA ARG A 89 0.24 -5.89 -10.61
C ARG A 89 1.50 -5.77 -11.48
N VAL A 90 2.50 -6.60 -11.22
CA VAL A 90 3.72 -6.70 -12.02
C VAL A 90 3.44 -7.48 -13.30
N ILE A 91 2.74 -8.62 -13.20
CA ILE A 91 2.36 -9.46 -14.36
C ILE A 91 1.52 -8.67 -15.37
N LEU A 92 0.61 -7.82 -14.88
CA LEU A 92 -0.23 -6.95 -15.72
C LEU A 92 0.50 -5.69 -16.24
N ASN A 93 1.83 -5.60 -16.05
CA ASN A 93 2.66 -4.45 -16.43
C ASN A 93 2.11 -3.10 -15.91
N SER A 94 1.42 -3.12 -14.78
CA SER A 94 0.79 -1.92 -14.21
C SER A 94 1.73 -1.17 -13.29
N HIS A 95 2.68 -1.87 -12.66
CA HIS A 95 3.63 -1.31 -11.70
C HIS A 95 4.99 -1.99 -11.82
N PHE A 96 6.05 -1.25 -11.51
CA PHE A 96 7.37 -1.86 -11.33
C PHE A 96 7.45 -2.61 -10.01
N VAL A 97 8.36 -3.59 -9.92
CA VAL A 97 8.61 -4.32 -8.66
C VAL A 97 8.98 -3.37 -7.52
N GLY A 98 9.75 -2.32 -7.81
CA GLY A 98 10.09 -1.29 -6.83
C GLY A 98 8.88 -0.54 -6.27
N ASP A 99 7.87 -0.27 -7.10
CA ASP A 99 6.61 0.38 -6.68
C ASP A 99 5.86 -0.50 -5.68
N ILE A 100 5.88 -1.81 -5.91
CA ILE A 100 5.24 -2.81 -5.05
C ILE A 100 5.97 -2.95 -3.71
N ILE A 101 7.30 -3.03 -3.72
CA ILE A 101 8.11 -3.14 -2.49
C ILE A 101 7.92 -1.90 -1.62
N ALA A 102 8.02 -0.71 -2.21
CA ALA A 102 7.80 0.54 -1.47
C ALA A 102 6.40 0.61 -0.87
N SER A 103 5.36 0.29 -1.66
CA SER A 103 3.98 0.21 -1.16
C SER A 103 3.80 -0.79 -0.02
N ALA A 104 4.45 -1.95 -0.08
CA ALA A 104 4.38 -2.95 0.98
C ALA A 104 4.95 -2.39 2.29
N VAL A 105 6.14 -1.77 2.22
CA VAL A 105 6.79 -1.13 3.38
C VAL A 105 5.92 -0.01 3.94
N PHE A 106 5.43 0.90 3.09
CA PHE A 106 4.57 2.00 3.53
C PHE A 106 3.26 1.51 4.13
N GLY A 107 2.64 0.47 3.56
CA GLY A 107 1.43 -0.14 4.10
C GLY A 107 1.65 -0.71 5.51
N VAL A 108 2.74 -1.44 5.72
CA VAL A 108 3.14 -1.97 7.03
C VAL A 108 3.37 -0.83 8.02
N ILE A 109 4.14 0.20 7.64
CA ILE A 109 4.42 1.36 8.50
C ILE A 109 3.12 2.07 8.90
N CYS A 110 2.18 2.28 7.98
CA CYS A 110 0.89 2.89 8.29
C CYS A 110 0.11 2.08 9.33
N ALA A 111 0.02 0.76 9.17
CA ALA A 111 -0.67 -0.11 10.13
C ALA A 111 -0.02 -0.06 11.52
N LEU A 112 1.31 -0.07 11.59
CA LEU A 112 2.06 0.05 12.83
C LEU A 112 1.88 1.43 13.49
N ALA A 113 1.87 2.51 12.69
CA ALA A 113 1.64 3.86 13.19
C ALA A 113 0.23 4.00 13.79
N VAL A 114 -0.81 3.51 13.11
CA VAL A 114 -2.17 3.51 13.66
C VAL A 114 -2.24 2.69 14.94
N LYS A 115 -1.59 1.52 14.98
CA LYS A 115 -1.53 0.69 16.19
C LYS A 115 -0.86 1.43 17.34
N TYR A 116 0.26 2.11 17.07
CA TYR A 116 0.97 2.92 18.05
C TYR A 116 0.06 4.01 18.64
N TYR A 117 -0.72 4.72 17.82
CA TYR A 117 -1.66 5.72 18.32
C TYR A 117 -2.79 5.11 19.17
N PHE A 118 -3.35 3.97 18.75
CA PHE A 118 -4.37 3.27 19.55
C PHE A 118 -3.83 2.89 20.94
N ASP A 119 -2.64 2.30 21.01
CA ASP A 119 -1.99 1.98 22.27
C ASP A 119 -1.70 3.22 23.11
N ARG A 120 -1.22 4.30 22.47
CA ARG A 120 -0.87 5.57 23.14
C ARG A 120 -2.07 6.22 23.83
N PHE A 121 -3.26 6.08 23.23
CA PHE A 121 -4.53 6.57 23.77
C PHE A 121 -5.30 5.53 24.58
N LYS A 122 -4.69 4.36 24.86
CA LYS A 122 -5.29 3.26 25.64
C LYS A 122 -6.61 2.76 25.04
N ILE A 123 -6.74 2.79 23.71
CA ILE A 123 -7.90 2.24 23.01
C ILE A 123 -7.69 0.74 22.89
N ASP A 124 -8.45 -0.03 23.66
CA ASP A 124 -8.30 -1.48 23.68
C ASP A 124 -8.79 -2.11 22.37
N LEU A 125 -7.94 -2.91 21.74
CA LEU A 125 -8.25 -3.63 20.51
C LEU A 125 -8.82 -5.03 20.80
N LEU A 126 -8.57 -5.56 22.00
CA LEU A 126 -8.84 -6.96 22.35
C LEU A 126 -10.02 -7.12 23.32
N ASN A 127 -10.44 -6.04 23.98
CA ASN A 127 -11.63 -5.98 24.84
C ASN A 127 -12.89 -5.46 24.12
#